data_AF-A0A9X4KHN0-F1
#
_entry.id   AF-A0A9X4KHN0-F1
#
_cell.length_a   1.000
_cell.length_b   1.000
_cell.length_c   1.000
_cell.angle_alpha   90.00
_cell.angle_beta   90.00
_cell.angle_gamma   90.00
#
_symmetry.space_group_name_H-M   'P 1'
#
loop_
_entity.id
_entity.type
_entity.pdbx_description
1 polymer ?
#
loop_
_entity_poly.entity_id
_entity_poly.type
_entity_poly.pdbx_seq_one_letter_code
_entity_poly.pdbx_strand_id
1 'polypeptide(L)'
;MRRLTVSAHGGGDFRRIQDALNSIPDDCAERTVIAVMNGTYREKLRIDKPFVSLIGQDASRTIVTYDDFALKTFADGELYHAFHSYTLLVAADDFTAERLTFENKAGAGEDVGQALAAYVDADRVCFRACRFIGLQDTLFTGPLPPAPRDRPAFGGPRDLFPRRPVRQYYERCTIEGDVDFIFGSATAVFSDCDIVSRRPGWITAASTPKGARYGYVFAGCRLIGDAPEKSVYLGRPWRNDAKVVFLDCWLGGHIAPEGWSIWNEAESLRDVEFAEFGSCGPGADGGSRVGWSKRLTREEAAAYSVQRVLAGNDGWDPEQPYDGWRPSDRGASRPISIFFGGRLYFVRIWRGPVPEARLGTGAPSFIRRPRRCRQ
;
A
#
# COMPACT_ATOMS: atom_id res chain seq x y z
N MET A 1 22.50 -13.87 1.44
CA MET A 1 21.02 -13.80 1.35
C MET A 1 20.41 -14.97 2.11
N ARG A 2 19.70 -14.70 3.22
CA ARG A 2 19.01 -15.74 4.02
C ARG A 2 17.61 -16.01 3.47
N ARG A 3 17.16 -17.27 3.52
CA ARG A 3 15.82 -17.69 3.04
C ARG A 3 15.13 -18.51 4.11
N LEU A 4 13.89 -18.14 4.42
CA LEU A 4 13.01 -18.80 5.37
C LEU A 4 11.66 -19.08 4.71
N THR A 5 10.95 -20.09 5.21
CA THR A 5 9.60 -20.41 4.76
C THR A 5 8.63 -20.50 5.94
N VAL A 6 7.45 -19.90 5.79
CA VAL A 6 6.38 -19.92 6.78
C VAL A 6 5.18 -20.66 6.19
N SER A 7 4.64 -21.64 6.92
CA SER A 7 3.44 -22.39 6.53
C SER A 7 2.57 -22.67 7.75
N ALA A 8 1.35 -22.12 7.78
CA ALA A 8 0.41 -22.31 8.88
C ALA A 8 0.09 -23.80 9.14
N HIS A 9 0.09 -24.61 8.08
CA HIS A 9 -0.21 -26.05 8.13
C HIS A 9 1.04 -26.94 8.30
N GLY A 10 2.21 -26.36 8.56
CA GLY A 10 3.48 -27.08 8.68
C GLY A 10 4.22 -27.27 7.34
N GLY A 11 5.38 -27.93 7.38
CA GLY A 11 6.25 -28.11 6.21
C GLY A 11 7.03 -26.86 5.77
N GLY A 12 7.01 -25.78 6.56
CA GLY A 12 7.93 -24.65 6.48
C GLY A 12 8.87 -24.63 7.69
N ASP A 13 9.85 -23.73 7.68
CA ASP A 13 10.78 -23.51 8.80
C ASP A 13 10.03 -22.98 10.04
N PHE A 14 8.96 -22.21 9.82
CA PHE A 14 8.11 -21.65 10.87
C PHE A 14 6.62 -21.86 10.56
N ARG A 15 5.78 -21.84 11.60
CA ARG A 15 4.32 -21.83 11.46
C ARG A 15 3.73 -20.41 11.46
N ARG A 16 4.39 -19.49 12.15
CA ARG A 16 3.99 -18.09 12.32
C ARG A 16 4.96 -17.17 11.59
N ILE A 17 4.43 -16.06 11.06
CA ILE A 17 5.26 -15.10 10.32
C ILE A 17 6.15 -14.32 11.30
N GLN A 18 5.60 -13.92 12.46
CA GLN A 18 6.37 -13.15 13.44
C GLN A 18 7.54 -13.96 14.03
N ASP A 19 7.40 -15.27 14.21
CA ASP A 19 8.51 -16.11 14.69
C ASP A 19 9.67 -16.14 13.68
N ALA A 20 9.37 -16.19 12.38
CA ALA A 20 10.39 -16.10 11.33
C ALA A 20 11.09 -14.74 11.34
N LEU A 21 10.35 -13.64 11.51
CA LEU A 21 10.88 -12.28 11.63
C LEU A 21 11.77 -12.13 12.88
N ASN A 22 11.35 -12.70 14.01
CA ASN A 22 12.11 -12.68 15.26
C ASN A 22 13.44 -13.44 15.14
N SER A 23 13.50 -14.47 14.29
CA SER A 23 14.72 -15.26 14.06
C SER A 23 15.82 -14.54 13.28
N ILE A 24 15.55 -13.36 12.71
CA ILE A 24 16.52 -12.54 11.98
C ILE A 24 17.40 -11.80 12.99
N PRO A 25 18.75 -11.79 12.87
CA PRO A 25 19.63 -11.00 13.72
C PRO A 25 19.35 -9.50 13.60
N ASP A 26 19.63 -8.74 14.65
CA ASP A 26 19.41 -7.28 14.66
C ASP A 26 20.44 -6.54 13.77
N ASP A 27 21.64 -7.08 13.62
CA ASP A 27 22.75 -6.53 12.81
C ASP A 27 22.73 -7.00 11.34
N CYS A 28 21.54 -7.30 10.82
CA CYS A 28 21.40 -7.90 9.49
C CYS A 28 21.74 -6.89 8.36
N ALA A 29 22.91 -7.07 7.74
CA ALA A 29 23.36 -6.31 6.58
C ALA A 29 22.95 -6.94 5.23
N GLU A 30 22.38 -8.15 5.24
CA GLU A 30 21.97 -8.86 4.03
C GLU A 30 20.47 -9.12 3.99
N ARG A 31 19.90 -9.08 2.78
CA ARG A 31 18.46 -9.33 2.62
C ARG A 31 18.04 -10.73 3.09
N THR A 32 17.03 -10.76 3.95
CA THR A 32 16.32 -11.98 4.36
C THR A 32 14.99 -12.09 3.63
N VAL A 33 14.76 -13.22 2.98
CA VAL A 33 13.52 -13.52 2.25
C VAL A 33 12.72 -14.55 3.02
N ILE A 34 11.46 -14.22 3.31
CA ILE A 34 10.51 -15.10 3.95
C ILE A 34 9.42 -15.43 2.93
N ALA A 35 9.42 -16.66 2.43
CA ALA A 35 8.32 -17.19 1.63
C ALA A 35 7.15 -17.54 2.55
N VAL A 36 5.97 -16.99 2.30
CA VAL A 36 4.76 -17.24 3.10
C VAL A 36 3.79 -18.04 2.25
N MET A 37 3.50 -19.26 2.68
CA MET A 37 2.58 -20.16 1.97
C MET A 37 1.14 -19.67 2.08
N ASN A 38 0.24 -20.23 1.27
CA ASN A 38 -1.20 -19.98 1.42
C ASN A 38 -1.68 -20.35 2.83
N GLY A 39 -2.54 -19.53 3.39
CA GLY A 39 -3.08 -19.65 4.73
C GLY A 39 -3.57 -18.30 5.27
N THR A 40 -4.39 -18.37 6.32
CA THR A 40 -4.79 -17.20 7.10
C THR A 40 -3.97 -17.15 8.38
N TYR A 41 -3.21 -16.08 8.54
CA TYR A 41 -2.31 -15.81 9.66
C TYR A 41 -2.92 -14.71 10.51
N ARG A 42 -3.57 -15.10 11.62
CA ARG A 42 -4.15 -14.13 12.56
C ARG A 42 -3.07 -13.63 13.53
N GLU A 43 -2.35 -12.59 13.13
CA GLU A 43 -1.16 -12.10 13.81
C GLU A 43 -0.99 -10.59 13.59
N LYS A 44 -0.51 -9.86 14.61
CA LYS A 44 0.09 -8.54 14.40
C LYS A 44 1.54 -8.72 14.00
N LEU A 45 1.92 -8.16 12.86
CA LEU A 45 3.29 -8.21 12.36
C LEU A 45 4.02 -6.92 12.64
N ARG A 46 5.28 -7.04 13.06
CA ARG A 46 6.18 -5.92 13.25
C ARG A 46 7.52 -6.19 12.56
N ILE A 47 7.86 -5.30 11.63
CA ILE A 47 9.11 -5.34 10.86
C ILE A 47 10.07 -4.29 11.43
N ASP A 48 10.92 -4.72 12.35
CA ASP A 48 11.92 -3.85 13.01
C ASP A 48 13.34 -3.97 12.45
N LYS A 49 13.52 -4.84 11.45
CA LYS A 49 14.84 -5.15 10.86
C LYS A 49 14.85 -4.75 9.39
N PRO A 50 15.94 -4.11 8.92
CA PRO A 50 16.02 -3.68 7.53
C PRO A 50 16.18 -4.88 6.59
N PHE A 51 16.03 -4.64 5.29
CA PHE A 51 16.26 -5.63 4.24
C PHE A 51 15.44 -6.93 4.38
N VAL A 52 14.21 -6.83 4.89
CA VAL A 52 13.28 -7.97 4.96
C VAL A 52 12.39 -8.01 3.74
N SER A 53 12.17 -9.21 3.19
CA SER A 53 11.21 -9.45 2.10
C SER A 53 10.18 -10.50 2.48
N LEU A 54 8.90 -10.15 2.52
CA LEU A 54 7.79 -11.11 2.68
C LEU A 54 7.20 -11.44 1.31
N ILE A 55 7.27 -12.71 0.92
CA ILE A 55 6.85 -13.14 -0.42
C ILE A 55 5.74 -14.17 -0.29
N GLY A 56 4.50 -13.75 -0.49
CA GLY A 56 3.33 -14.61 -0.49
C GLY A 56 3.26 -15.51 -1.72
N GLN A 57 2.60 -16.64 -1.56
CA GLN A 57 2.32 -17.58 -2.64
C GLN A 57 1.23 -17.03 -3.56
N ASP A 58 0.15 -16.49 -3.01
CA ASP A 58 -0.98 -15.88 -3.74
C ASP A 58 -1.64 -14.82 -2.85
N ALA A 59 -1.77 -13.58 -3.32
CA ALA A 59 -2.35 -12.49 -2.55
C ALA A 59 -3.78 -12.81 -2.05
N SER A 60 -4.56 -13.57 -2.82
CA SER A 60 -5.94 -13.92 -2.47
C SER A 60 -6.04 -15.04 -1.41
N ARG A 61 -4.95 -15.73 -1.11
CA ARG A 61 -4.92 -16.91 -0.24
C ARG A 61 -3.86 -16.87 0.86
N THR A 62 -2.88 -15.96 0.78
CA THR A 62 -1.91 -15.66 1.84
C THR A 62 -2.36 -14.38 2.54
N ILE A 63 -3.11 -14.54 3.63
CA ILE A 63 -3.81 -13.45 4.32
C ILE A 63 -3.23 -13.28 5.72
N VAL A 64 -2.79 -12.07 6.05
CA VAL A 64 -2.43 -11.65 7.41
C VAL A 64 -3.58 -10.79 7.93
N THR A 65 -4.15 -11.17 9.07
CA THR A 65 -5.38 -10.57 9.60
C THR A 65 -5.28 -10.24 11.09
N TYR A 66 -5.86 -9.10 11.46
CA TYR A 66 -6.15 -8.78 12.85
C TYR A 66 -7.41 -7.89 12.92
N ASP A 67 -7.82 -7.48 14.12
CA ASP A 67 -9.07 -6.74 14.35
C ASP A 67 -8.99 -5.77 15.54
N ASP A 68 -7.82 -5.18 15.75
CA ASP A 68 -7.71 -4.06 16.69
C ASP A 68 -8.29 -2.79 16.10
N PHE A 69 -8.74 -1.89 16.97
CA PHE A 69 -9.38 -0.63 16.61
C PHE A 69 -9.15 0.46 17.65
N ALA A 70 -9.42 1.71 17.28
CA ALA A 70 -9.08 2.88 18.08
C ALA A 70 -9.93 3.07 19.34
N LEU A 71 -11.23 2.75 19.28
CA LEU A 71 -12.18 3.03 20.37
C LEU A 71 -12.18 2.00 21.51
N LYS A 72 -11.45 0.88 21.40
CA LYS A 72 -11.29 -0.03 22.54
C LYS A 72 -10.34 0.58 23.59
N THR A 73 -10.33 0.00 24.77
CA THR A 73 -9.41 0.40 25.84
C THR A 73 -8.33 -0.66 26.06
N PHE A 74 -7.17 -0.21 26.56
CA PHE A 74 -6.21 -1.07 27.23
C PHE A 74 -6.78 -1.56 28.58
N ALA A 75 -6.04 -2.46 29.24
CA ALA A 75 -6.44 -3.01 30.54
C ALA A 75 -6.46 -1.97 31.67
N ASP A 76 -5.70 -0.88 31.53
CA ASP A 76 -5.64 0.25 32.45
C ASP A 76 -6.74 1.30 32.21
N GLY A 77 -7.59 1.11 31.17
CA GLY A 77 -8.69 2.00 30.83
C GLY A 77 -8.34 3.09 29.80
N GLU A 78 -7.06 3.24 29.44
CA GLU A 78 -6.66 4.21 28.40
C GLU A 78 -7.16 3.78 27.02
N LEU A 79 -7.50 4.74 26.17
CA LEU A 79 -7.94 4.46 24.81
C LEU A 79 -6.81 3.85 23.98
N TYR A 80 -7.15 2.89 23.12
CA TYR A 80 -6.19 2.20 22.27
C TYR A 80 -5.59 3.13 21.21
N HIS A 81 -6.39 4.09 20.72
CA HIS A 81 -6.04 5.02 19.64
C HIS A 81 -5.70 4.34 18.30
N ALA A 82 -5.81 5.12 17.22
CA ALA A 82 -5.66 4.62 15.85
C ALA A 82 -4.35 3.87 15.61
N PHE A 83 -3.21 4.43 16.02
CA PHE A 83 -1.90 3.90 15.64
C PHE A 83 -1.48 2.62 16.37
N HIS A 84 -2.20 2.20 17.41
CA HIS A 84 -2.01 0.86 17.94
C HIS A 84 -2.78 -0.21 17.15
N SER A 85 -3.79 0.15 16.35
CA SER A 85 -4.71 -0.79 15.69
C SER A 85 -4.14 -1.59 14.50
N TYR A 86 -2.89 -1.36 14.11
CA TYR A 86 -2.28 -1.96 12.93
C TYR A 86 -2.34 -3.50 12.91
N THR A 87 -2.57 -4.09 11.74
CA THR A 87 -2.26 -5.50 11.49
C THR A 87 -0.79 -5.69 11.11
N LEU A 88 -0.25 -4.83 10.25
CA LEU A 88 1.17 -4.77 9.91
C LEU A 88 1.78 -3.43 10.34
N LEU A 89 2.89 -3.45 11.08
CA LEU A 89 3.78 -2.31 11.31
C LEU A 89 5.10 -2.53 10.59
N VAL A 90 5.41 -1.69 9.61
CA VAL A 90 6.74 -1.61 8.97
C VAL A 90 7.50 -0.44 9.58
N ALA A 91 8.52 -0.75 10.38
CA ALA A 91 9.27 0.22 11.19
C ALA A 91 10.76 0.32 10.81
N ALA A 92 11.20 -0.47 9.81
CA ALA A 92 12.57 -0.53 9.33
C ALA A 92 12.65 -0.48 7.79
N ASP A 93 13.75 0.12 7.32
CA ASP A 93 13.97 0.49 5.91
C ASP A 93 14.21 -0.71 5.00
N ASP A 94 14.09 -0.49 3.69
CA ASP A 94 14.38 -1.50 2.65
C ASP A 94 13.49 -2.76 2.72
N PHE A 95 12.30 -2.63 3.33
CA PHE A 95 11.29 -3.66 3.39
C PHE A 95 10.63 -3.88 2.02
N THR A 96 10.33 -5.13 1.71
CA THR A 96 9.53 -5.48 0.53
C THR A 96 8.46 -6.51 0.89
N ALA A 97 7.26 -6.34 0.37
CA ALA A 97 6.24 -7.38 0.39
C ALA A 97 5.65 -7.62 -1.00
N GLU A 98 5.46 -8.88 -1.36
CA GLU A 98 4.79 -9.26 -2.61
C GLU A 98 3.73 -10.32 -2.41
N ARG A 99 2.56 -10.13 -3.04
CA ARG A 99 1.48 -11.13 -3.09
C ARG A 99 0.97 -11.59 -1.72
N LEU A 100 0.79 -10.66 -0.78
CA LEU A 100 0.08 -10.90 0.49
C LEU A 100 -1.15 -10.00 0.59
N THR A 101 -2.14 -10.44 1.35
CA THR A 101 -3.18 -9.56 1.89
C THR A 101 -2.84 -9.19 3.33
N PHE A 102 -2.92 -7.90 3.66
CA PHE A 102 -2.95 -7.38 5.01
C PHE A 102 -4.36 -6.82 5.25
N GLU A 103 -5.08 -7.36 6.22
CA GLU A 103 -6.47 -6.95 6.50
C GLU A 103 -6.67 -6.61 7.96
N ASN A 104 -7.40 -5.52 8.22
CA ASN A 104 -7.99 -5.25 9.52
C ASN A 104 -9.51 -5.47 9.45
N LYS A 105 -10.00 -6.38 10.29
CA LYS A 105 -11.40 -6.85 10.33
C LYS A 105 -12.21 -6.26 11.50
N ALA A 106 -11.75 -5.17 12.10
CA ALA A 106 -12.43 -4.59 13.26
C ALA A 106 -13.88 -4.16 13.00
N GLY A 107 -14.18 -3.65 11.80
CA GLY A 107 -15.53 -3.23 11.42
C GLY A 107 -15.62 -1.74 11.06
N ALA A 108 -16.83 -1.22 11.10
CA ALA A 108 -17.18 0.11 10.61
C ALA A 108 -16.76 1.22 11.58
N GLY A 109 -16.25 2.34 11.03
CA GLY A 109 -15.67 3.43 11.81
C GLY A 109 -16.63 4.06 12.83
N GLU A 110 -17.94 4.05 12.56
CA GLU A 110 -18.96 4.51 13.50
C GLU A 110 -19.03 3.68 14.81
N ASP A 111 -18.64 2.41 14.76
CA ASP A 111 -18.68 1.49 15.89
C ASP A 111 -17.31 1.35 16.57
N VAL A 112 -16.24 1.31 15.77
CA VAL A 112 -14.89 0.95 16.23
C VAL A 112 -13.84 2.06 16.10
N GLY A 113 -14.17 3.15 15.40
CA GLY A 113 -13.21 4.17 15.00
C GLY A 113 -12.19 3.65 13.97
N GLN A 114 -10.99 4.23 13.98
CA GLN A 114 -9.91 3.92 13.05
C GLN A 114 -9.36 2.49 13.24
N ALA A 115 -9.06 1.80 12.14
CA ALA A 115 -8.55 0.43 12.16
C ALA A 115 -7.56 0.16 11.01
N LEU A 116 -6.26 0.19 11.32
CA LEU A 116 -5.20 0.12 10.32
C LEU A 116 -4.95 -1.32 9.86
N ALA A 117 -5.00 -1.57 8.55
CA ALA A 117 -4.45 -2.79 7.95
C ALA A 117 -2.92 -2.72 7.92
N ALA A 118 -2.35 -1.54 7.61
CA ALA A 118 -0.92 -1.34 7.63
C ALA A 118 -0.52 0.06 8.14
N TYR A 119 0.48 0.08 9.00
CA TYR A 119 1.26 1.23 9.43
C TYR A 119 2.65 1.09 8.81
N VAL A 120 2.97 1.94 7.81
CA VAL A 120 4.28 1.94 7.14
C VAL A 120 5.06 3.20 7.47
N ASP A 121 6.05 3.11 8.36
CA ASP A 121 6.95 4.20 8.77
C ASP A 121 8.42 3.80 8.61
N ALA A 122 8.79 3.66 7.34
CA ALA A 122 10.12 3.27 6.89
C ALA A 122 10.38 3.80 5.48
N ASP A 123 11.66 4.01 5.16
CA ASP A 123 12.14 4.47 3.86
C ASP A 123 12.47 3.28 2.94
N ARG A 124 12.40 3.53 1.63
CA ARG A 124 12.63 2.54 0.56
C ARG A 124 11.75 1.29 0.68
N VAL A 125 10.48 1.48 1.02
CA VAL A 125 9.51 0.37 1.17
C VAL A 125 8.82 0.07 -0.15
N CYS A 126 8.73 -1.22 -0.50
CA CYS A 126 8.04 -1.69 -1.71
C CYS A 126 6.92 -2.68 -1.40
N PHE A 127 5.72 -2.46 -1.96
CA PHE A 127 4.63 -3.42 -1.99
C PHE A 127 4.25 -3.73 -3.44
N ARG A 128 4.20 -5.01 -3.82
CA ARG A 128 3.88 -5.44 -5.20
C ARG A 128 2.80 -6.50 -5.22
N ALA A 129 1.71 -6.23 -5.95
CA ALA A 129 0.57 -7.15 -6.01
C ALA A 129 0.04 -7.55 -4.62
N CYS A 130 0.12 -6.65 -3.64
CA CYS A 130 -0.43 -6.84 -2.31
C CYS A 130 -1.85 -6.30 -2.23
N ARG A 131 -2.58 -6.69 -1.18
CA ARG A 131 -3.92 -6.20 -0.89
C ARG A 131 -3.94 -5.62 0.53
N PHE A 132 -4.49 -4.42 0.68
CA PHE A 132 -4.74 -3.77 1.96
C PHE A 132 -6.24 -3.63 2.11
N ILE A 133 -6.82 -4.27 3.12
CA ILE A 133 -8.27 -4.34 3.29
C ILE A 133 -8.64 -3.82 4.67
N GLY A 134 -9.48 -2.80 4.70
CA GLY A 134 -10.04 -2.23 5.92
C GLY A 134 -11.21 -1.30 5.56
N LEU A 135 -11.54 -0.43 6.51
CA LEU A 135 -12.48 0.67 6.31
C LEU A 135 -11.74 1.98 6.64
N GLN A 136 -12.09 2.61 7.76
CA GLN A 136 -11.50 3.87 8.15
C GLN A 136 -10.01 3.70 8.50
N ASP A 137 -9.16 4.54 7.91
CA ASP A 137 -7.71 4.59 8.14
C ASP A 137 -6.96 3.29 7.75
N THR A 138 -7.34 2.63 6.64
CA THR A 138 -6.77 1.34 6.22
C THR A 138 -5.24 1.33 6.08
N LEU A 139 -4.66 2.31 5.37
CA LEU A 139 -3.23 2.39 5.09
C LEU A 139 -2.66 3.73 5.61
N PHE A 140 -1.88 3.64 6.67
CA PHE A 140 -1.10 4.76 7.15
C PHE A 140 0.31 4.75 6.57
N THR A 141 0.67 5.81 5.84
CA THR A 141 2.03 6.03 5.33
C THR A 141 2.73 7.08 6.19
N GLY A 142 3.52 6.63 7.15
CA GLY A 142 4.28 7.48 8.06
C GLY A 142 5.32 8.38 7.37
N PRO A 143 6.03 9.21 8.14
CA PRO A 143 5.93 9.32 9.60
C PRO A 143 4.64 9.99 10.05
N LEU A 144 4.40 10.05 11.36
CA LEU A 144 3.35 10.91 11.93
C LEU A 144 3.64 12.40 11.67
N PRO A 145 2.61 13.26 11.62
CA PRO A 145 2.82 14.70 11.66
C PRO A 145 3.56 15.14 12.94
N PRO A 146 3.99 16.41 13.03
CA PRO A 146 4.72 16.91 14.20
C PRO A 146 3.93 16.79 15.52
N ALA A 147 2.62 17.01 15.47
CA ALA A 147 1.73 16.86 16.61
C ALA A 147 0.30 16.49 16.16
N PRO A 148 -0.49 15.80 17.00
CA PRO A 148 -1.94 15.67 16.83
C PRO A 148 -2.64 17.03 16.90
N ARG A 149 -3.91 17.10 16.49
CA ARG A 149 -4.68 18.35 16.47
C ARG A 149 -5.41 18.65 17.79
N ASP A 150 -5.78 17.62 18.52
CA ASP A 150 -6.89 17.64 19.47
C ASP A 150 -6.56 16.94 20.81
N ARG A 151 -5.30 16.54 20.99
CA ARG A 151 -4.82 15.74 22.13
C ARG A 151 -3.32 15.91 22.32
N PRO A 152 -2.73 15.50 23.45
CA PRO A 152 -1.30 15.71 23.69
C PRO A 152 -0.38 14.78 22.89
N ALA A 153 -0.89 13.62 22.45
CA ALA A 153 -0.11 12.55 21.84
C ALA A 153 -0.96 11.82 20.78
N PHE A 154 -0.34 11.28 19.72
CA PHE A 154 -1.08 10.44 18.78
C PHE A 154 -1.45 9.11 19.42
N GLY A 155 -0.62 8.63 20.35
CA GLY A 155 -0.60 7.24 20.79
C GLY A 155 0.01 6.35 19.71
N GLY A 156 0.55 5.20 20.09
CA GLY A 156 1.09 4.22 19.14
C GLY A 156 2.60 3.97 19.25
N PRO A 157 3.07 2.90 18.58
CA PRO A 157 4.44 2.40 18.68
C PRO A 157 5.51 3.33 18.10
N ARG A 158 5.11 4.41 17.42
CA ARG A 158 5.99 5.34 16.71
C ARG A 158 5.79 6.79 17.15
N ASP A 159 5.01 7.05 18.19
CA ASP A 159 4.66 8.41 18.58
C ASP A 159 5.90 9.24 18.96
N LEU A 160 6.86 8.64 19.64
CA LEU A 160 8.11 9.29 20.06
C LEU A 160 9.27 9.15 19.05
N PHE A 161 9.03 8.56 17.87
CA PHE A 161 10.08 8.38 16.87
C PHE A 161 10.31 9.64 16.04
N PRO A 162 11.56 9.93 15.63
CA PRO A 162 11.86 11.08 14.79
C PRO A 162 11.02 11.14 13.52
N ARG A 163 10.48 12.31 13.21
CA ARG A 163 9.77 12.55 11.95
C ARG A 163 10.82 12.81 10.86
N ARG A 164 11.07 11.81 10.02
CA ARG A 164 12.00 11.92 8.88
C ARG A 164 11.28 11.67 7.55
N PRO A 165 11.76 12.25 6.44
CA PRO A 165 11.25 11.89 5.12
C PRO A 165 11.42 10.40 4.87
N VAL A 166 10.37 9.75 4.37
CA VAL A 166 10.37 8.35 3.96
C VAL A 166 9.67 8.19 2.62
N ARG A 167 10.11 7.20 1.84
CA ARG A 167 9.65 6.94 0.49
C ARG A 167 9.08 5.54 0.35
N GLN A 168 7.95 5.44 -0.34
CA GLN A 168 7.18 4.19 -0.43
C GLN A 168 6.67 3.98 -1.85
N TYR A 169 6.72 2.74 -2.32
CA TYR A 169 6.24 2.35 -3.65
C TYR A 169 5.21 1.21 -3.53
N TYR A 170 4.04 1.43 -4.11
CA TYR A 170 2.94 0.48 -4.16
C TYR A 170 2.62 0.20 -5.63
N GLU A 171 2.89 -1.01 -6.11
CA GLU A 171 2.67 -1.38 -7.50
C GLU A 171 1.64 -2.48 -7.62
N ARG A 172 0.63 -2.29 -8.49
CA ARG A 172 -0.41 -3.29 -8.77
C ARG A 172 -1.11 -3.79 -7.51
N CYS A 173 -1.20 -2.95 -6.48
CA CYS A 173 -1.84 -3.29 -5.23
C CYS A 173 -3.35 -3.06 -5.30
N THR A 174 -4.10 -3.72 -4.44
CA THR A 174 -5.49 -3.35 -4.13
C THR A 174 -5.51 -2.68 -2.77
N ILE A 175 -6.11 -1.50 -2.65
CA ILE A 175 -6.27 -0.79 -1.38
C ILE A 175 -7.74 -0.46 -1.23
N GLU A 176 -8.36 -0.92 -0.14
CA GLU A 176 -9.80 -0.86 0.09
C GLU A 176 -10.12 -0.13 1.39
N GLY A 177 -11.10 0.78 1.36
CA GLY A 177 -11.61 1.44 2.57
C GLY A 177 -12.71 2.46 2.29
N ASP A 178 -12.97 3.36 3.24
CA ASP A 178 -13.99 4.41 3.14
C ASP A 178 -13.48 5.81 3.53
N VAL A 179 -13.26 6.08 4.81
CA VAL A 179 -12.83 7.38 5.33
C VAL A 179 -11.31 7.38 5.49
N ASP A 180 -10.66 8.35 4.84
CA ASP A 180 -9.22 8.62 4.94
C ASP A 180 -8.35 7.37 4.76
N PHE A 181 -8.77 6.43 3.91
CA PHE A 181 -8.22 5.08 3.95
C PHE A 181 -6.78 4.97 3.39
N ILE A 182 -6.25 6.04 2.79
CA ILE A 182 -4.83 6.24 2.52
C ILE A 182 -4.40 7.59 3.12
N PHE A 183 -3.64 7.58 4.21
CA PHE A 183 -3.34 8.81 4.95
C PHE A 183 -1.93 8.84 5.54
N GLY A 184 -1.43 10.05 5.83
CA GLY A 184 -0.10 10.26 6.39
C GLY A 184 0.85 11.10 5.52
N SER A 185 2.13 11.05 5.85
CA SER A 185 3.16 12.03 5.46
C SER A 185 4.20 11.54 4.44
N ALA A 186 4.20 10.26 4.07
CA ALA A 186 5.22 9.72 3.16
C ALA A 186 5.22 10.41 1.78
N THR A 187 6.38 10.41 1.14
CA THR A 187 6.43 10.48 -0.32
C THR A 187 6.08 9.09 -0.86
N ALA A 188 4.88 8.92 -1.41
CA ALA A 188 4.40 7.61 -1.85
C ALA A 188 3.89 7.62 -3.29
N VAL A 189 4.32 6.62 -4.07
CA VAL A 189 3.79 6.39 -5.42
C VAL A 189 2.96 5.11 -5.44
N PHE A 190 1.73 5.25 -5.92
CA PHE A 190 0.80 4.16 -6.20
C PHE A 190 0.71 4.00 -7.71
N SER A 191 1.26 2.92 -8.25
CA SER A 191 1.38 2.65 -9.69
C SER A 191 0.52 1.46 -10.10
N ASP A 192 -0.37 1.67 -11.07
CA ASP A 192 -1.27 0.64 -11.59
C ASP A 192 -2.10 -0.08 -10.50
N CYS A 193 -2.45 0.63 -9.41
CA CYS A 193 -3.22 0.09 -8.30
C CYS A 193 -4.74 0.15 -8.53
N ASP A 194 -5.46 -0.75 -7.86
CA ASP A 194 -6.90 -0.66 -7.68
C ASP A 194 -7.20 -0.01 -6.33
N ILE A 195 -7.87 1.13 -6.35
CA ILE A 195 -8.28 1.91 -5.19
C ILE A 195 -9.79 1.72 -5.03
N VAL A 196 -10.21 1.00 -3.99
CA VAL A 196 -11.56 0.45 -3.84
C VAL A 196 -12.31 1.17 -2.73
N SER A 197 -13.28 2.01 -3.08
CA SER A 197 -14.09 2.77 -2.13
C SER A 197 -15.36 2.00 -1.76
N ARG A 198 -15.51 1.66 -0.47
CA ARG A 198 -16.63 0.83 0.03
C ARG A 198 -17.87 1.61 0.45
N ARG A 199 -17.67 2.81 0.96
CA ARG A 199 -18.72 3.69 1.49
C ARG A 199 -18.37 5.13 1.13
N PRO A 200 -19.29 6.10 1.34
CA PRO A 200 -18.95 7.51 1.24
C PRO A 200 -17.73 7.87 2.10
N GLY A 201 -16.88 8.77 1.60
CA GLY A 201 -15.66 9.12 2.32
C GLY A 201 -14.59 9.77 1.47
N TRP A 202 -13.34 9.55 1.84
CA TRP A 202 -12.16 10.19 1.26
C TRP A 202 -11.09 9.16 0.99
N ILE A 203 -10.62 9.11 -0.25
CA ILE A 203 -9.51 8.22 -0.63
C ILE A 203 -8.24 8.62 0.09
N THR A 204 -7.93 9.92 0.14
CA THR A 204 -6.68 10.41 0.73
C THR A 204 -6.88 11.44 1.84
N ALA A 205 -6.06 11.33 2.89
CA ALA A 205 -5.88 12.36 3.90
C ALA A 205 -4.38 12.63 4.11
N ALA A 206 -3.78 13.33 3.15
CA ALA A 206 -2.34 13.57 3.15
C ALA A 206 -1.93 14.61 4.21
N SER A 207 -0.82 14.35 4.89
CA SER A 207 -0.14 15.26 5.82
C SER A 207 1.31 15.49 5.41
N THR A 208 1.53 15.67 4.11
CA THR A 208 2.84 15.93 3.52
C THR A 208 3.63 16.95 4.36
N PRO A 209 4.87 16.66 4.78
CA PRO A 209 5.64 17.57 5.61
C PRO A 209 5.94 18.88 4.87
N LYS A 210 5.97 19.98 5.63
CA LYS A 210 6.39 21.28 5.11
C LYS A 210 7.75 21.19 4.41
N GLY A 211 7.83 21.75 3.21
CA GLY A 211 9.04 21.74 2.38
C GLY A 211 9.29 20.45 1.61
N ALA A 212 8.49 19.39 1.80
CA ALA A 212 8.58 18.20 0.96
C ALA A 212 8.10 18.53 -0.47
N ARG A 213 8.90 18.13 -1.46
CA ARG A 213 8.62 18.38 -2.88
C ARG A 213 7.43 17.56 -3.40
N TYR A 214 7.28 16.34 -2.90
CA TYR A 214 6.25 15.39 -3.32
C TYR A 214 5.52 14.86 -2.09
N GLY A 215 4.24 14.53 -2.27
CA GLY A 215 3.42 13.78 -1.31
C GLY A 215 2.99 12.47 -1.94
N TYR A 216 1.69 12.33 -2.20
CA TYR A 216 1.15 11.17 -2.89
C TYR A 216 1.06 11.36 -4.40
N VAL A 217 1.40 10.31 -5.14
CA VAL A 217 1.25 10.24 -6.59
C VAL A 217 0.56 8.93 -6.95
N PHE A 218 -0.61 9.01 -7.56
CA PHE A 218 -1.35 7.88 -8.11
C PHE A 218 -1.19 7.92 -9.61
N ALA A 219 -0.53 6.92 -10.20
CA ALA A 219 -0.24 6.85 -11.62
C ALA A 219 -0.89 5.60 -12.23
N GLY A 220 -1.74 5.78 -13.25
CA GLY A 220 -2.40 4.67 -13.95
C GLY A 220 -3.36 3.85 -13.08
N CYS A 221 -3.77 4.38 -11.92
CA CYS A 221 -4.63 3.67 -10.98
C CYS A 221 -6.08 3.61 -11.47
N ARG A 222 -6.86 2.67 -10.91
CA ARG A 222 -8.31 2.60 -11.09
C ARG A 222 -8.99 2.88 -9.77
N LEU A 223 -9.77 3.95 -9.73
CA LEU A 223 -10.61 4.30 -8.61
C LEU A 223 -11.98 3.67 -8.89
N ILE A 224 -12.28 2.60 -8.17
CA ILE A 224 -13.45 1.73 -8.32
C ILE A 224 -14.10 1.55 -6.94
N GLY A 225 -15.28 0.93 -6.89
CA GLY A 225 -15.95 0.68 -5.61
C GLY A 225 -17.43 0.43 -5.77
N ASP A 226 -18.06 0.18 -4.64
CA ASP A 226 -19.49 0.01 -4.42
C ASP A 226 -20.09 1.16 -3.58
N ALA A 227 -19.28 2.18 -3.24
CA ALA A 227 -19.78 3.43 -2.71
C ALA A 227 -20.81 4.09 -3.67
N PRO A 228 -21.84 4.78 -3.13
CA PRO A 228 -22.82 5.49 -3.94
C PRO A 228 -22.21 6.46 -4.96
N GLU A 229 -22.94 6.73 -6.04
CA GLU A 229 -22.55 7.73 -7.04
C GLU A 229 -22.30 9.09 -6.37
N LYS A 230 -21.21 9.76 -6.77
CA LYS A 230 -20.82 11.10 -6.31
C LYS A 230 -20.67 11.24 -4.78
N SER A 231 -20.32 10.18 -4.06
CA SER A 231 -20.20 10.20 -2.59
C SER A 231 -18.77 10.12 -2.06
N VAL A 232 -17.76 10.04 -2.93
CA VAL A 232 -16.35 9.86 -2.54
C VAL A 232 -15.49 10.98 -3.09
N TYR A 233 -14.65 11.55 -2.23
CA TYR A 233 -13.66 12.54 -2.63
C TYR A 233 -12.29 11.87 -2.84
N LEU A 234 -11.53 12.38 -3.82
CA LEU A 234 -10.13 12.03 -4.06
C LEU A 234 -9.26 12.29 -2.82
N GLY A 235 -9.61 13.30 -2.03
CA GLY A 235 -9.00 13.52 -0.72
C GLY A 235 -9.34 14.84 -0.05
N ARG A 236 -8.73 15.01 1.11
CA ARG A 236 -8.77 16.21 1.94
C ARG A 236 -7.41 16.45 2.63
N PRO A 237 -7.02 17.71 2.89
CA PRO A 237 -5.70 18.00 3.46
C PRO A 237 -5.67 17.73 4.97
N TRP A 238 -5.06 16.63 5.40
CA TRP A 238 -4.84 16.41 6.83
C TRP A 238 -3.83 17.41 7.41
N ARG A 239 -2.96 18.05 6.61
CA ARG A 239 -2.17 19.22 7.02
C ARG A 239 -2.06 20.24 5.87
N ASN A 240 -1.65 21.46 6.18
CA ASN A 240 -1.72 22.61 5.24
C ASN A 240 -0.73 22.54 4.08
N ASP A 241 0.27 21.66 4.17
CA ASP A 241 1.25 21.41 3.10
C ASP A 241 0.91 20.15 2.28
N ALA A 242 -0.30 19.58 2.43
CA ALA A 242 -0.70 18.32 1.81
C ALA A 242 -0.57 18.35 0.28
N LYS A 243 0.04 17.30 -0.29
CA LYS A 243 0.22 17.15 -1.74
C LYS A 243 -0.29 15.80 -2.22
N VAL A 244 -1.19 15.82 -3.20
CA VAL A 244 -1.76 14.60 -3.82
C VAL A 244 -1.93 14.83 -5.31
N VAL A 245 -1.44 13.91 -6.13
CA VAL A 245 -1.54 13.99 -7.59
C VAL A 245 -2.10 12.70 -8.16
N PHE A 246 -3.10 12.79 -9.04
CA PHE A 246 -3.62 11.68 -9.84
C PHE A 246 -3.27 11.85 -11.31
N LEU A 247 -2.59 10.88 -11.90
CA LEU A 247 -2.08 10.87 -13.27
C LEU A 247 -2.65 9.69 -14.05
N ASP A 248 -3.30 9.99 -15.18
CA ASP A 248 -3.83 9.01 -16.14
C ASP A 248 -4.67 7.90 -15.48
N CYS A 249 -5.44 8.25 -14.44
CA CYS A 249 -6.24 7.31 -13.67
C CYS A 249 -7.63 7.12 -14.27
N TRP A 250 -8.22 5.93 -14.09
CA TRP A 250 -9.64 5.71 -14.37
C TRP A 250 -10.48 6.01 -13.11
N LEU A 251 -11.45 6.90 -13.21
CA LEU A 251 -12.29 7.37 -12.10
C LEU A 251 -13.75 6.89 -12.28
N GLY A 252 -14.23 6.07 -11.35
CA GLY A 252 -15.62 5.60 -11.31
C GLY A 252 -16.64 6.68 -10.92
N GLY A 253 -17.92 6.42 -11.14
CA GLY A 253 -19.00 7.41 -10.95
C GLY A 253 -19.27 7.78 -9.49
N HIS A 254 -18.78 6.97 -8.55
CA HIS A 254 -18.76 7.29 -7.12
C HIS A 254 -17.91 8.52 -6.76
N ILE A 255 -17.00 8.96 -7.63
CA ILE A 255 -16.20 10.17 -7.37
C ILE A 255 -17.07 11.42 -7.49
N ALA A 256 -17.07 12.25 -6.44
CA ALA A 256 -17.78 13.50 -6.38
C ALA A 256 -17.28 14.48 -7.47
N PRO A 257 -18.16 15.25 -8.14
CA PRO A 257 -17.77 16.21 -9.17
C PRO A 257 -16.75 17.25 -8.69
N GLU A 258 -16.85 17.68 -7.43
CA GLU A 258 -15.93 18.59 -6.76
C GLU A 258 -14.50 18.01 -6.67
N GLY A 259 -14.38 16.68 -6.69
CA GLY A 259 -13.15 15.91 -6.60
C GLY A 259 -12.53 15.91 -5.22
N TRP A 260 -12.41 17.08 -4.59
CA TRP A 260 -11.68 17.28 -3.33
C TRP A 260 -12.54 18.02 -2.32
N SER A 261 -12.26 17.84 -1.03
CA SER A 261 -12.89 18.63 0.03
C SER A 261 -11.85 19.30 0.91
N ILE A 262 -12.28 20.34 1.62
CA ILE A 262 -11.48 20.93 2.69
C ILE A 262 -11.55 20.05 3.95
N TRP A 263 -10.55 20.17 4.83
CA TRP A 263 -10.58 19.51 6.14
C TRP A 263 -11.44 20.29 7.14
N ASN A 264 -11.23 21.60 7.23
CA ASN A 264 -12.08 22.55 7.95
C ASN A 264 -11.91 23.96 7.32
N GLU A 265 -12.83 24.87 7.60
CA GLU A 265 -12.82 26.24 7.03
C GLU A 265 -11.75 27.17 7.61
N ALA A 266 -11.18 26.83 8.77
CA ALA A 266 -10.19 27.66 9.46
C ALA A 266 -8.75 27.45 8.94
N GLU A 267 -8.50 26.37 8.20
CA GLU A 267 -7.17 26.00 7.72
C GLU A 267 -6.87 26.63 6.35
N SER A 268 -5.63 27.12 6.20
CA SER A 268 -5.17 27.70 4.93
C SER A 268 -4.95 26.60 3.88
N LEU A 269 -5.49 26.83 2.69
CA LEU A 269 -5.23 25.99 1.51
C LEU A 269 -4.05 26.49 0.65
N ARG A 270 -3.36 27.56 1.08
CA ARG A 270 -2.33 28.23 0.28
C ARG A 270 -1.21 27.29 -0.20
N ASP A 271 -0.80 26.36 0.67
CA ASP A 271 0.34 25.46 0.43
C ASP A 271 -0.11 24.03 0.07
N VAL A 272 -1.42 23.79 -0.03
CA VAL A 272 -2.02 22.53 -0.48
C VAL A 272 -1.85 22.40 -2.00
N GLU A 273 -1.40 21.23 -2.45
CA GLU A 273 -1.24 20.93 -3.87
C GLU A 273 -1.96 19.63 -4.23
N PHE A 274 -3.25 19.77 -4.56
CA PHE A 274 -4.06 18.68 -5.08
C PHE A 274 -4.23 18.86 -6.57
N ALA A 275 -3.85 17.84 -7.35
CA ALA A 275 -3.80 17.97 -8.80
C ALA A 275 -4.19 16.71 -9.57
N GLU A 276 -4.66 16.92 -10.79
CA GLU A 276 -5.03 15.85 -11.73
C GLU A 276 -4.41 16.09 -13.12
N PHE A 277 -4.07 15.01 -13.81
CA PHE A 277 -3.66 15.00 -15.22
C PHE A 277 -4.20 13.76 -15.94
N GLY A 278 -4.79 13.91 -17.12
CA GLY A 278 -5.07 12.80 -18.04
C GLY A 278 -6.07 11.73 -17.56
N SER A 279 -6.67 11.89 -16.38
CA SER A 279 -7.67 10.96 -15.85
C SER A 279 -8.95 10.91 -16.71
N CYS A 280 -9.58 9.74 -16.77
CA CYS A 280 -10.79 9.50 -17.58
C CYS A 280 -11.80 8.62 -16.83
N GLY A 281 -13.00 8.43 -17.37
CA GLY A 281 -14.09 7.68 -16.74
C GLY A 281 -15.22 8.58 -16.24
N PRO A 282 -16.32 7.99 -15.74
CA PRO A 282 -17.52 8.75 -15.34
C PRO A 282 -17.29 9.74 -14.19
N GLY A 283 -16.28 9.53 -13.34
CA GLY A 283 -15.92 10.46 -12.25
C GLY A 283 -14.78 11.43 -12.60
N ALA A 284 -14.26 11.38 -13.84
CA ALA A 284 -13.21 12.30 -14.28
C ALA A 284 -13.71 13.76 -14.31
N ASP A 285 -12.77 14.70 -14.26
CA ASP A 285 -13.10 16.12 -14.23
C ASP A 285 -13.90 16.55 -15.49
N GLY A 286 -15.16 16.91 -15.27
CA GLY A 286 -16.06 17.49 -16.26
C GLY A 286 -16.15 19.02 -16.22
N GLY A 287 -15.25 19.69 -15.49
CA GLY A 287 -15.24 21.14 -15.28
C GLY A 287 -15.87 21.60 -13.95
N SER A 288 -16.00 20.70 -12.97
CA SER A 288 -16.66 20.97 -11.68
C SER A 288 -15.76 20.81 -10.46
N ARG A 289 -14.45 20.58 -10.66
CA ARG A 289 -13.49 20.52 -9.55
C ARG A 289 -13.46 21.82 -8.77
N VAL A 290 -13.18 21.70 -7.48
CA VAL A 290 -12.95 22.86 -6.61
C VAL A 290 -11.86 23.76 -7.18
N GLY A 291 -12.09 25.08 -7.15
CA GLY A 291 -11.22 26.06 -7.82
C GLY A 291 -9.81 26.20 -7.25
N TRP A 292 -9.54 25.63 -6.08
CA TRP A 292 -8.20 25.59 -5.47
C TRP A 292 -7.38 24.36 -5.87
N SER A 293 -8.00 23.36 -6.51
CA SER A 293 -7.27 22.23 -7.10
C SER A 293 -6.63 22.62 -8.44
N LYS A 294 -5.62 21.87 -8.87
CA LYS A 294 -4.85 22.17 -10.09
C LYS A 294 -5.08 21.11 -11.17
N ARG A 295 -5.24 21.56 -12.40
CA ARG A 295 -5.10 20.69 -13.58
C ARG A 295 -3.69 20.86 -14.12
N LEU A 296 -2.89 19.80 -14.10
CA LEU A 296 -1.51 19.88 -14.56
C LEU A 296 -1.43 20.00 -16.09
N THR A 297 -0.36 20.61 -16.57
CA THR A 297 0.08 20.48 -17.97
C THR A 297 0.82 19.16 -18.19
N ARG A 298 1.09 18.81 -19.46
CA ARG A 298 1.87 17.62 -19.80
C ARG A 298 3.30 17.73 -19.26
N GLU A 299 3.88 18.92 -19.32
CA GLU A 299 5.23 19.22 -18.86
C GLU A 299 5.33 19.09 -17.33
N GLU A 300 4.32 19.59 -16.61
CA GLU A 300 4.23 19.43 -15.15
C GLU A 300 4.03 17.97 -14.77
N ALA A 301 3.12 17.25 -15.44
CA ALA A 301 2.88 15.83 -15.20
C ALA A 301 4.14 14.96 -15.42
N ALA A 302 4.99 15.31 -16.39
CA ALA A 302 6.25 14.61 -16.64
C ALA A 302 7.26 14.72 -15.46
N ALA A 303 7.07 15.65 -14.52
CA ALA A 303 7.89 15.74 -13.32
C ALA A 303 7.61 14.62 -12.30
N TYR A 304 6.48 13.91 -12.43
CA TYR A 304 5.99 12.95 -11.46
C TYR A 304 6.24 11.47 -11.84
N SER A 305 7.29 11.17 -12.63
CA SER A 305 7.67 9.77 -12.86
C SER A 305 8.14 9.09 -11.56
N VAL A 306 7.99 7.76 -11.47
CA VAL A 306 8.35 6.99 -10.27
C VAL A 306 9.78 7.29 -9.83
N GLN A 307 10.74 7.24 -10.78
CA GLN A 307 12.15 7.54 -10.51
C GLN A 307 12.35 8.97 -9.99
N ARG A 308 11.65 9.96 -10.54
CA ARG A 308 11.82 11.37 -10.12
C ARG A 308 11.25 11.61 -8.73
N VAL A 309 10.12 10.99 -8.42
CA VAL A 309 9.43 11.16 -7.14
C VAL A 309 10.19 10.45 -6.02
N LEU A 310 10.74 9.27 -6.30
CA LEU A 310 11.32 8.39 -5.29
C LEU A 310 12.86 8.36 -5.27
N ALA A 311 13.55 8.99 -6.24
CA ALA A 311 15.02 9.04 -6.28
C ALA A 311 15.64 9.51 -4.95
N GLY A 312 15.07 10.53 -4.29
CA GLY A 312 15.71 11.16 -3.13
C GLY A 312 17.16 11.58 -3.44
N ASN A 313 18.00 11.59 -2.41
CA ASN A 313 19.42 11.92 -2.57
C ASN A 313 20.29 10.70 -2.95
N ASP A 314 19.75 9.49 -2.77
CA ASP A 314 20.46 8.22 -3.02
C ASP A 314 20.13 7.61 -4.40
N GLY A 315 19.30 8.28 -5.20
CA GLY A 315 18.90 7.81 -6.53
C GLY A 315 18.04 6.54 -6.52
N TRP A 316 17.31 6.28 -5.42
CA TRP A 316 16.51 5.07 -5.28
C TRP A 316 15.52 4.88 -6.43
N ASP A 317 15.66 3.75 -7.12
CA ASP A 317 14.76 3.31 -8.18
C ASP A 317 14.03 2.03 -7.74
N PRO A 318 12.76 2.14 -7.31
CA PRO A 318 12.01 0.98 -6.87
C PRO A 318 11.49 0.13 -8.02
N GLU A 319 11.49 0.61 -9.28
CA GLU A 319 10.95 -0.13 -10.42
C GLU A 319 11.85 -1.27 -10.88
N GLN A 320 13.10 -1.28 -10.43
CA GLN A 320 14.00 -2.41 -10.64
C GLN A 320 13.34 -3.69 -10.09
N PRO A 321 13.22 -4.75 -10.93
CA PRO A 321 12.59 -5.98 -10.50
C PRO A 321 13.37 -6.60 -9.36
N TYR A 322 12.65 -6.99 -8.30
CA TYR A 322 13.23 -7.79 -7.23
C TYR A 322 13.68 -9.16 -7.81
N ASP A 323 14.98 -9.42 -7.78
CA ASP A 323 15.62 -10.64 -8.32
C ASP A 323 15.51 -11.86 -7.38
N GLY A 324 14.70 -11.74 -6.32
CA GLY A 324 14.68 -12.70 -5.23
C GLY A 324 13.91 -14.00 -5.48
N TRP A 325 14.24 -14.96 -4.62
CA TRP A 325 13.71 -16.32 -4.55
C TRP A 325 12.21 -16.36 -4.22
N ARG A 326 11.45 -17.21 -4.92
CA ARG A 326 9.99 -17.30 -4.82
C ARG A 326 9.55 -18.56 -4.07
N PRO A 327 8.36 -18.57 -3.43
CA PRO A 327 7.80 -19.77 -2.81
C PRO A 327 7.68 -20.98 -3.77
N SER A 328 7.43 -20.70 -5.06
CA SER A 328 7.40 -21.69 -6.14
C SER A 328 8.76 -22.32 -6.46
N ASP A 329 9.87 -21.72 -5.99
CA ASP A 329 11.22 -22.18 -6.29
C ASP A 329 11.68 -23.30 -5.33
N ARG A 330 10.82 -23.78 -4.42
CA ARG A 330 11.08 -25.03 -3.67
C ARG A 330 11.07 -26.22 -4.63
N GLY A 331 12.25 -26.81 -4.86
CA GLY A 331 12.45 -27.96 -5.75
C GLY A 331 12.76 -27.61 -7.21
N ALA A 332 12.78 -26.32 -7.58
CA ALA A 332 13.27 -25.87 -8.89
C ALA A 332 14.76 -25.52 -8.76
N SER A 333 15.62 -26.16 -9.56
CA SER A 333 17.00 -25.70 -9.69
C SER A 333 17.04 -24.29 -10.30
N ARG A 334 18.13 -23.55 -10.04
CA ARG A 334 18.37 -22.25 -10.68
C ARG A 334 18.16 -22.40 -12.20
N PRO A 335 17.50 -21.44 -12.88
CA PRO A 335 17.36 -21.51 -14.32
C PRO A 335 18.74 -21.64 -14.95
N ILE A 336 18.93 -22.68 -15.75
CA ILE A 336 20.16 -22.87 -16.51
C ILE A 336 20.01 -22.01 -17.76
N SER A 337 20.97 -21.11 -17.94
CA SER A 337 21.14 -20.36 -19.17
C SER A 337 21.70 -21.29 -20.23
N ILE A 338 20.92 -21.59 -21.26
CA ILE A 338 21.35 -22.39 -22.39
C ILE A 338 21.41 -21.48 -23.61
N PHE A 339 22.58 -21.40 -24.23
CA PHE A 339 22.74 -20.75 -25.52
C PHE A 339 22.56 -21.79 -26.63
N PHE A 340 21.56 -21.56 -27.49
CA PHE A 340 21.32 -22.40 -28.66
C PHE A 340 20.93 -21.52 -29.85
N GLY A 341 21.60 -21.67 -31.00
CA GLY A 341 21.29 -20.90 -32.22
C GLY A 341 21.33 -19.37 -32.05
N GLY A 342 22.23 -18.83 -31.21
CA GLY A 342 22.37 -17.38 -31.02
C GLY A 342 21.31 -16.72 -30.13
N ARG A 343 20.43 -17.49 -29.47
CA ARG A 343 19.47 -16.99 -28.48
C ARG A 343 19.74 -17.59 -27.10
N LEU A 344 19.54 -16.77 -26.08
CA LEU A 344 19.61 -17.15 -24.67
C LEU A 344 18.24 -17.69 -24.23
N TYR A 345 18.21 -18.93 -23.75
CA TYR A 345 17.03 -19.56 -23.19
C TYR A 345 17.22 -19.80 -21.69
N PHE A 346 16.19 -19.53 -20.90
CA PHE A 346 16.16 -19.83 -19.47
C PHE A 346 15.35 -21.10 -19.24
N VAL A 347 16.02 -22.20 -18.90
CA VAL A 347 15.37 -23.49 -18.67
C VAL A 347 15.32 -23.79 -17.18
N ARG A 348 14.12 -24.02 -16.64
CA ARG A 348 13.93 -24.52 -15.27
C ARG A 348 13.73 -26.03 -15.31
N ILE A 349 14.56 -26.78 -14.58
CA ILE A 349 14.38 -28.22 -14.41
C ILE A 349 13.48 -28.44 -13.20
N TRP A 350 12.38 -29.15 -13.41
CA TRP A 350 11.41 -29.48 -12.37
C TRP A 350 11.62 -30.92 -11.89
N ARG A 351 11.80 -31.14 -10.58
CA ARG A 351 12.02 -32.47 -9.98
C ARG A 351 10.85 -32.91 -9.09
N GLY A 352 9.61 -32.73 -9.53
CA GLY A 352 8.40 -33.20 -8.85
C GLY A 352 7.54 -34.14 -9.71
N PRO A 353 6.47 -34.74 -9.14
CA PRO A 353 5.50 -35.53 -9.90
C PRO A 353 4.59 -34.64 -10.76
N VAL A 354 4.51 -34.93 -12.07
CA VAL A 354 3.75 -34.15 -13.05
C VAL A 354 2.28 -34.04 -12.60
N PRO A 355 1.69 -32.82 -12.47
CA PRO A 355 0.27 -32.70 -12.13
C PRO A 355 -0.60 -33.21 -13.29
N GLU A 356 -1.52 -34.14 -13.00
CA GLU A 356 -2.56 -34.56 -13.94
C GLU A 356 -3.45 -33.37 -14.33
N ALA A 357 -3.56 -33.12 -15.64
CA ALA A 357 -4.42 -32.09 -16.19
C ALA A 357 -5.90 -32.49 -16.02
N ARG A 358 -6.62 -31.87 -15.08
CA ARG A 358 -8.09 -31.88 -15.07
C ARG A 358 -8.61 -30.73 -15.91
N LEU A 359 -9.23 -31.06 -17.04
CA LEU A 359 -10.07 -30.16 -17.82
C LEU A 359 -11.36 -29.88 -17.04
N GLY A 360 -11.44 -28.73 -16.39
CA GLY A 360 -12.66 -28.23 -15.75
C GLY A 360 -13.26 -27.11 -16.58
N THR A 361 -14.38 -27.38 -17.26
CA THR A 361 -15.22 -26.40 -17.92
C THR A 361 -15.98 -25.57 -16.88
N GLY A 362 -15.63 -24.30 -16.77
CA GLY A 362 -16.32 -23.34 -15.91
C GLY A 362 -15.64 -21.98 -16.00
N ALA A 363 -15.98 -21.19 -17.02
CA ALA A 363 -15.50 -19.82 -17.14
C ALA A 363 -16.21 -18.93 -16.10
N PRO A 364 -15.51 -18.29 -15.16
CA PRO A 364 -16.08 -17.18 -14.42
C PRO A 364 -16.20 -15.99 -15.37
N SER A 365 -17.33 -15.30 -15.32
CA SER A 365 -17.61 -14.07 -16.07
C SER A 365 -16.52 -13.03 -15.80
N PHE A 366 -15.60 -12.84 -16.75
CA PHE A 366 -14.68 -11.72 -16.75
C PHE A 366 -15.48 -10.46 -17.01
N ILE A 367 -15.73 -9.66 -15.97
CA ILE A 367 -16.05 -8.24 -16.13
C ILE A 367 -14.90 -7.66 -16.96
N ARG A 368 -15.20 -7.23 -18.19
CA ARG A 368 -14.22 -6.61 -19.09
C ARG A 368 -13.54 -5.47 -18.34
N ARG A 369 -12.21 -5.53 -18.16
CA ARG A 369 -11.44 -4.41 -17.60
C ARG A 369 -11.74 -3.16 -18.43
N PRO A 370 -12.17 -2.03 -17.81
CA PRO A 370 -12.20 -0.76 -18.50
C PRO A 370 -10.84 -0.50 -19.14
N ARG A 371 -10.83 -0.03 -20.40
CA ARG A 371 -9.58 0.29 -21.10
C ARG A 371 -8.86 1.40 -20.31
N ARG A 372 -7.53 1.29 -20.15
CA ARG A 372 -6.69 2.39 -19.63
C ARG A 372 -7.03 3.68 -20.37
N CYS A 373 -6.95 4.81 -19.67
CA CYS A 373 -7.00 6.13 -20.29
C CYS A 373 -5.84 6.21 -21.28
N ARG A 374 -6.10 5.87 -22.55
CA ARG A 374 -5.15 6.10 -23.64
C ARG A 374 -5.40 7.51 -24.11
N GLN A 375 -4.35 8.32 -24.11
CA GLN A 375 -4.33 9.59 -24.81
C GLN A 375 -4.47 9.36 -26.32
#